data_AF-A0A835FJE6-F1
#
_entry.id   AF-A0A835FJE6-F1
#
_cell.length_a   1.000
_cell.length_b   1.000
_cell.length_c   1.000
_cell.angle_alpha   90.00
_cell.angle_beta   90.00
_cell.angle_gamma   90.00
#
_symmetry.space_group_name_H-M   'P 1'
#
loop_
_entity.id
_entity.type
_entity.pdbx_description
1 polymer ?
#
loop_
_entity_poly.entity_id
_entity_poly.type
_entity_poly.pdbx_seq_one_letter_code
_entity_poly.pdbx_strand_id
1 'polypeptide(L)'
;MAGAAGSAGTGKIQVKLLVDNEKSKVVFAESGKEFVDVLLSALTLPLGTIVRLLGKESSLGCFDELYKSVESLDASLPNQGVQEHAA
;
A
#
# COMPACT_ATOMS: atom_id res chain seq x y z
N MET A 1 4.42 -7.52 41.93
CA MET A 1 3.63 -7.36 40.68
C MET A 1 4.62 -7.11 39.56
N ALA A 2 4.68 -8.02 38.59
CA ALA A 2 5.73 -8.06 37.58
C ALA A 2 5.59 -6.89 36.59
N GLY A 3 6.71 -6.20 36.34
CA GLY A 3 6.81 -5.18 35.31
C GLY A 3 6.53 -5.79 33.93
N ALA A 4 5.58 -5.20 33.21
CA ALA A 4 5.45 -5.43 31.79
C ALA A 4 6.67 -4.76 31.12
N ALA A 5 7.67 -5.57 30.79
CA ALA A 5 8.74 -5.15 29.91
C ALA A 5 8.09 -4.69 28.60
N GLY A 6 8.06 -3.38 28.39
CA GLY A 6 7.91 -2.83 27.05
C GLY A 6 9.07 -3.39 26.25
N SER A 7 8.80 -4.44 25.47
CA SER A 7 9.74 -4.93 24.47
C SER A 7 9.89 -3.79 23.48
N ALA A 8 10.97 -3.03 23.61
CA ALA A 8 11.44 -2.09 22.61
C ALA A 8 11.79 -2.94 21.37
N GLY A 9 10.77 -3.25 20.58
CA GLY A 9 10.90 -3.99 19.34
C GLY A 9 11.80 -3.16 18.44
N THR A 10 13.02 -3.65 18.22
CA THR A 10 13.96 -3.07 17.27
C THR A 10 13.24 -2.92 15.94
N GLY A 11 13.01 -1.70 15.46
CA GLY A 11 12.26 -1.36 14.25
C GLY A 11 12.97 -1.78 12.96
N LYS A 12 13.23 -3.08 12.81
CA LYS A 12 13.93 -3.66 11.67
C LYS A 12 12.90 -4.31 10.76
N ILE A 13 12.77 -3.75 9.58
CA ILE A 13 11.97 -4.33 8.50
C ILE A 13 12.88 -5.27 7.69
N GLN A 14 12.46 -6.51 7.49
CA GLN A 14 13.21 -7.50 6.72
C GLN A 14 12.63 -7.64 5.31
N VAL A 15 13.51 -7.60 4.31
CA VAL A 15 13.17 -7.81 2.90
C VAL A 15 14.15 -8.87 2.37
N LYS A 16 13.63 -9.91 1.72
CA LYS A 16 14.44 -10.89 1.00
C LYS A 16 14.51 -10.47 -0.46
N LEU A 17 15.72 -10.38 -1.00
CA LEU A 17 15.94 -9.98 -2.39
C LEU A 17 16.56 -11.16 -3.15
N LEU A 18 16.04 -11.42 -4.34
CA LEU A 18 16.69 -12.28 -5.33
C LEU A 18 17.48 -11.39 -6.29
N VAL A 19 18.80 -11.58 -6.33
CA VAL A 19 19.72 -10.76 -7.12
C VAL A 19 20.40 -11.61 -8.17
N ASP A 20 20.28 -11.19 -9.43
CA ASP A 20 21.13 -11.64 -10.52
C ASP A 20 22.48 -10.94 -10.35
N ASN A 21 23.48 -11.67 -9.86
CA ASN A 21 24.81 -11.12 -9.59
C ASN A 21 25.60 -10.84 -10.87
N GLU A 22 25.36 -11.58 -11.95
CA GLU A 22 26.04 -11.34 -13.22
C GLU A 22 25.64 -9.99 -13.83
N LYS A 23 24.37 -9.62 -13.66
CA LYS A 23 23.82 -8.33 -14.12
C LYS A 23 23.76 -7.28 -13.02
N SER A 24 24.19 -7.62 -11.80
CA SER A 24 24.07 -6.78 -10.60
C SER A 24 22.66 -6.17 -10.43
N LYS A 25 21.62 -6.97 -10.65
CA LYS A 25 20.23 -6.52 -10.69
C LYS A 25 19.35 -7.30 -9.71
N VAL A 26 18.51 -6.58 -8.95
CA VAL A 26 17.43 -7.19 -8.16
C VAL A 26 16.31 -7.59 -9.12
N VAL A 27 15.97 -8.88 -9.15
CA VAL A 27 14.91 -9.41 -10.02
C VAL A 27 13.63 -9.76 -9.25
N PHE A 28 13.73 -9.94 -7.93
CA PHE A 28 12.57 -10.18 -7.07
C PHE A 28 12.82 -9.67 -5.65
N ALA A 29 11.77 -9.22 -4.98
CA ALA A 29 11.80 -8.85 -3.57
C ALA A 29 10.55 -9.37 -2.86
N GLU A 30 10.75 -10.11 -1.78
CA GLU A 30 9.69 -10.62 -0.90
C GLU A 30 9.79 -9.88 0.44
N SER A 31 8.65 -9.37 0.94
CA SER A 31 8.59 -8.77 2.26
C SER A 31 7.22 -8.96 2.90
N GLY A 32 7.19 -8.78 4.23
CA GLY A 32 5.96 -8.78 5.00
C GLY A 32 5.20 -7.45 4.94
N LYS A 33 4.01 -7.44 5.55
CA LYS A 33 3.08 -6.30 5.59
C LYS A 33 3.74 -4.99 6.02
N GLU A 34 4.57 -5.01 7.04
CA GLU A 34 5.21 -3.81 7.60
C GLU A 34 6.03 -3.02 6.55
N PHE A 35 6.72 -3.71 5.63
CA PHE A 35 7.43 -3.04 4.55
C PHE A 35 6.48 -2.42 3.54
N VAL A 36 5.44 -3.16 3.16
CA VAL A 36 4.46 -2.73 2.16
C VAL A 36 3.68 -1.51 2.66
N ASP A 37 3.28 -1.50 3.95
CA ASP A 37 2.61 -0.37 4.58
C ASP A 37 3.50 0.88 4.60
N VAL A 38 4.79 0.74 4.94
CA VAL A 38 5.74 1.86 4.90
C VAL A 38 5.96 2.35 3.47
N LEU A 39 6.10 1.45 2.51
CA LEU A 39 6.28 1.80 1.10
C LEU A 39 5.06 2.54 0.55
N LEU A 40 3.85 2.02 0.78
CA LEU A 40 2.60 2.64 0.32
C LEU A 40 2.29 3.94 1.06
N SER A 41 2.56 4.03 2.36
CA SER A 41 2.40 5.29 3.11
C SER A 41 3.35 6.38 2.61
N ALA A 42 4.60 6.04 2.30
CA ALA A 42 5.55 6.96 1.67
C ALA A 42 5.08 7.41 0.28
N LEU A 43 4.44 6.53 -0.49
CA LEU A 43 3.90 6.82 -1.81
C LEU A 43 2.52 7.50 -1.79
N THR A 44 1.81 7.55 -0.65
CA THR A 44 0.44 8.08 -0.59
C THR A 44 0.36 9.54 -1.04
N LEU A 45 1.29 10.39 -0.58
CA LEU A 45 1.31 11.81 -0.96
C LEU A 45 1.76 12.02 -2.43
N PRO A 46 2.86 11.41 -2.91
CA PRO A 46 3.20 11.41 -4.33
C PRO A 46 2.05 10.93 -5.22
N LEU A 47 1.41 9.82 -4.86
CA LEU A 47 0.34 9.21 -5.64
C LEU A 47 -0.91 10.09 -5.67
N GLY A 48 -1.36 10.61 -4.51
CA GLY A 48 -2.49 11.53 -4.46
C GLY A 48 -2.25 12.83 -5.22
N THR A 49 -1.00 13.31 -5.23
CA THR A 49 -0.62 14.50 -6.01
C THR A 49 -0.66 14.22 -7.51
N ILE A 50 -0.11 13.09 -7.95
CA ILE A 50 -0.13 12.65 -9.34
C ILE A 50 -1.58 12.48 -9.84
N VAL A 51 -2.45 11.83 -9.06
CA VAL A 51 -3.88 11.69 -9.37
C VAL A 51 -4.56 13.05 -9.53
N ARG A 52 -4.27 14.01 -8.64
CA ARG A 52 -4.85 15.36 -8.73
C ARG A 52 -4.35 16.14 -9.95
N LEU A 53 -3.08 15.96 -10.30
CA LEU A 53 -2.45 16.69 -11.39
C LEU A 53 -2.77 16.13 -12.77
N LEU A 54 -2.88 14.81 -12.91
CA LEU A 54 -3.07 14.15 -14.20
C LEU A 54 -4.50 13.64 -14.46
N GLY A 55 -5.35 13.55 -13.43
CA GLY A 55 -6.76 13.15 -13.60
C GLY A 55 -6.94 11.67 -13.95
N LYS A 56 -8.13 11.28 -14.44
CA LYS A 56 -8.51 9.86 -14.67
C LYS A 56 -7.80 9.17 -15.84
N GLU A 57 -7.15 9.93 -16.72
CA GLU A 57 -6.57 9.45 -17.99
C GLU A 57 -5.11 9.92 -18.07
N SER A 58 -4.32 9.50 -17.08
CA SER A 58 -2.98 10.03 -16.87
C SER A 58 -1.92 9.36 -17.75
N SER A 59 -2.21 8.20 -18.36
CA SER A 59 -1.23 7.37 -19.08
C SER A 59 0.05 7.14 -18.26
N LEU A 60 -0.09 6.96 -16.93
CA LEU A 60 1.04 6.78 -16.02
C LEU A 60 1.61 5.35 -16.03
N GLY A 61 1.11 4.51 -16.95
CA GLY A 61 1.54 3.14 -17.10
C GLY A 61 1.11 2.30 -15.90
N CYS A 62 2.07 1.81 -15.12
CA CYS A 62 1.78 0.94 -13.98
C CYS A 62 1.02 1.64 -12.84
N PHE A 63 1.10 2.96 -12.74
CA PHE A 63 0.37 3.70 -11.70
C PHE A 63 -1.14 3.75 -11.97
N ASP A 64 -1.59 3.71 -13.22
CA ASP A 64 -3.02 3.67 -13.54
C ASP A 64 -3.63 2.35 -13.01
N GLU A 65 -2.90 1.24 -13.14
CA GLU A 65 -3.31 -0.07 -12.62
C GLU A 65 -3.28 -0.12 -11.08
N LEU A 66 -2.28 0.50 -10.45
CA LEU A 66 -2.26 0.65 -8.99
C LEU A 66 -3.43 1.50 -8.49
N TYR A 67 -3.76 2.59 -9.19
CA TYR A 67 -4.90 3.44 -8.85
C TYR A 67 -6.23 2.69 -8.95
N LYS A 68 -6.47 1.98 -10.06
CA LYS A 68 -7.65 1.12 -10.24
C LYS A 68 -7.76 0.07 -9.14
N SER A 69 -6.64 -0.54 -8.74
CA SER A 69 -6.63 -1.53 -7.66
C SER A 69 -7.06 -0.91 -6.33
N VAL A 70 -6.60 0.31 -6.00
CA VAL A 70 -7.02 1.02 -4.79
C VAL A 70 -8.48 1.47 -4.87
N GLU A 71 -8.94 1.98 -6.02
CA GLU A 71 -10.36 2.33 -6.23
C GLU A 71 -11.27 1.10 -6.08
N SER A 72 -10.82 -0.08 -6.54
CA SER A 72 -11.55 -1.34 -6.37
C SER A 72 -11.56 -1.88 -4.93
N LEU A 73 -10.57 -1.52 -4.11
CA LEU A 73 -10.54 -1.85 -2.68
C LEU A 73 -11.56 -1.03 -1.89
N ASP A 74 -11.74 0.25 -2.26
CA ASP A 74 -12.72 1.14 -1.61
C ASP A 74 -14.18 0.74 -1.92
N ALA A 75 -14.41 0.18 -3.11
CA ALA A 75 -15.73 -0.33 -3.53
C ALA A 75 -16.23 -1.55 -2.72
N SER A 76 -15.40 -2.16 -1.86
CA SER A 76 -15.79 -3.29 -1.01
C SER A 76 -16.27 -2.90 0.39
N LEU A 77 -16.40 -1.60 0.72
CA LEU A 77 -17.11 -1.20 1.92
C LEU A 77 -18.62 -1.39 1.70
N PRO A 78 -19.28 -2.31 2.42
CA PRO A 78 -20.72 -2.45 2.29
C PRO A 78 -21.36 -1.17 2.82
N ASN A 79 -21.94 -0.38 1.92
CA ASN A 79 -22.94 0.61 2.27
C ASN A 79 -24.15 -0.14 2.86
N GLN A 80 -24.09 -0.50 4.15
CA GLN A 80 -25.25 -0.94 4.90
C GLN A 80 -25.77 0.23 5.74
N GLY A 81 -26.92 0.76 5.32
CA GLY A 81 -27.89 1.37 6.21
C GLY A 81 -28.15 2.85 6.00
N VAL A 82 -29.15 3.17 5.17
CA VAL A 82 -30.37 3.84 5.66
C VAL A 82 -31.55 3.18 4.94
N GLN A 83 -32.38 2.45 5.69
CA GLN A 83 -33.73 2.09 5.23
C GLN A 83 -34.59 3.34 5.34
N GLU A 84 -35.05 3.88 4.21
CA GLU A 84 -36.21 4.75 4.21
C GLU A 84 -37.44 3.88 3.97
N HIS A 85 -38.08 3.52 5.08
CA HIS A 85 -39.41 2.92 5.07
C HIS A 85 -40.40 4.07 4.85
N ALA A 86 -40.76 4.33 3.60
CA ALA A 86 -41.87 5.23 3.27
C ALA A 86 -43.18 4.43 3.29
N ALA A 87 -44.10 4.91 4.13
CA ALA A 87 -45.45 4.40 4.35
C ALA A 87 -46.37 4.54 3.14
#